data_AF-A0AAE7T066-F1
#
_entry.id   AF-A0AAE7T066-F1
#
_cell.length_a   1.000
_cell.length_b   1.000
_cell.length_c   1.000
_cell.angle_alpha   90.00
_cell.angle_beta   90.00
_cell.angle_gamma   90.00
#
_symmetry.space_group_name_H-M   'P 1'
#
loop_
_entity.id
_entity.type
_entity.pdbx_description
1 polymer ?
#
loop_
_entity_poly.entity_id
_entity_poly.type
_entity_poly.pdbx_seq_one_letter_code
_entity_poly.pdbx_strand_id
1 'polypeptide(L)'
;MNMKKFRKSLLFVAGLFVVTFGGLFFSENASATSTSQATSWVNSSIGKSYDFDGVYGAQCFDYINKYAYDLFGTSFSGAGAIDLLNTGNKNGFKVIRDGANLYPQTGDIFIYQVYGSPWGHTGIVINADKNGMTVADQNFNNVQRVQKHYIKYNDSWGVIKGWIRPPFNNQNNPNPTPNQRLKVYKVDDLQHINGLWQIKSNDLVPTGFNWTDNGIAVGDVIEVDRNGNKTSDQVIEKGSYFVFDSAKVISATNAQKGTGGWFWSNVHLKDSGSIWLSVWNKNDLLYGKK
;
A
#
# COMPACT_ATOMS: atom_id res chain seq x y z
N MET A 1 -77.38 -24.79 13.56
CA MET A 1 -76.68 -25.60 14.58
C MET A 1 -75.65 -26.48 13.89
N ASN A 2 -74.38 -26.36 14.31
CA ASN A 2 -73.27 -27.30 14.14
C ASN A 2 -72.67 -27.65 12.76
N MET A 3 -71.39 -27.29 12.67
CA MET A 3 -70.27 -27.82 11.89
C MET A 3 -70.34 -29.28 11.40
N LYS A 4 -69.78 -29.49 10.20
CA LYS A 4 -68.73 -30.47 9.79
C LYS A 4 -68.75 -30.56 8.24
N LYS A 5 -67.70 -30.82 7.46
CA LYS A 5 -66.22 -30.78 7.49
C LYS A 5 -65.78 -31.23 6.06
N PHE A 6 -64.58 -30.82 5.60
CA PHE A 6 -63.80 -31.39 4.47
C PHE A 6 -64.35 -31.15 3.02
N ARG A 7 -63.56 -30.88 1.96
CA ARG A 7 -62.17 -31.24 1.62
C ARG A 7 -61.61 -30.30 0.51
N LYS A 8 -60.32 -29.98 0.62
CA LYS A 8 -59.27 -29.76 -0.40
C LYS A 8 -59.68 -29.27 -1.81
N SER A 9 -59.12 -28.12 -2.22
CA SER A 9 -58.35 -28.07 -3.47
C SER A 9 -57.29 -26.97 -3.43
N LEU A 10 -56.10 -27.39 -3.83
CA LEU A 10 -54.84 -26.69 -3.90
C LEU A 10 -54.81 -25.89 -5.22
N LEU A 11 -54.62 -24.58 -5.17
CA LEU A 11 -54.21 -23.81 -6.35
C LEU A 11 -53.01 -22.94 -5.95
N PHE A 12 -51.90 -23.26 -6.61
CA PHE A 12 -50.64 -22.54 -6.61
C PHE A 12 -50.88 -21.05 -6.95
N VAL A 13 -50.53 -20.15 -6.04
CA VAL A 13 -50.38 -18.73 -6.35
C VAL A 13 -48.89 -18.45 -6.43
N ALA A 14 -48.44 -18.09 -7.64
CA ALA A 14 -47.12 -17.54 -7.89
C ALA A 14 -46.99 -16.21 -7.13
N GLY A 15 -46.24 -16.24 -6.02
CA GLY A 15 -45.89 -15.05 -5.26
C GLY A 15 -44.84 -14.25 -6.01
N LEU A 16 -45.29 -13.19 -6.68
CA LEU A 16 -44.45 -12.13 -7.22
C LEU A 16 -43.79 -11.39 -6.04
N PHE A 17 -42.58 -11.80 -5.65
CA PHE A 17 -41.76 -11.04 -4.71
C PHE A 17 -41.22 -9.80 -5.44
N VAL A 18 -42.00 -8.72 -5.44
CA VAL A 18 -41.45 -7.38 -5.66
C VAL A 18 -40.73 -7.01 -4.37
N VAL A 19 -39.46 -7.40 -4.28
CA VAL A 19 -38.55 -6.82 -3.30
C VAL A 19 -38.35 -5.38 -3.75
N THR A 20 -39.02 -4.47 -3.04
CA THR A 20 -38.70 -3.05 -3.08
C THR A 20 -37.20 -2.92 -2.82
N PHE A 21 -36.45 -2.51 -3.84
CA PHE A 21 -35.10 -2.00 -3.70
C PHE A 21 -35.20 -0.71 -2.87
N GLY A 22 -35.37 -0.86 -1.57
CA GLY A 22 -35.01 0.17 -0.62
C GLY A 22 -33.53 0.38 -0.80
N GLY A 23 -33.17 1.49 -1.46
CA GLY A 23 -31.81 1.95 -1.54
C GLY A 23 -31.28 2.05 -0.12
N LEU A 24 -30.53 1.01 0.28
CA LEU A 24 -29.60 1.11 1.38
C LEU A 24 -28.55 2.10 0.88
N PHE A 25 -28.77 3.37 1.25
CA PHE A 25 -27.69 4.35 1.30
C PHE A 25 -26.69 3.80 2.32
N PHE A 26 -25.77 2.97 1.85
CA PHE A 26 -24.51 2.83 2.54
C PHE A 26 -23.85 4.19 2.43
N SER A 27 -23.92 4.95 3.52
CA SER A 27 -22.92 5.94 3.82
C SER A 27 -21.61 5.18 3.91
N GLU A 28 -20.88 5.10 2.80
CA GLU A 28 -19.47 4.78 2.82
C GLU A 28 -18.81 5.93 3.58
N ASN A 29 -18.63 5.74 4.88
CA ASN A 29 -17.55 6.42 5.57
C ASN A 29 -16.29 5.97 4.84
N ALA A 30 -15.80 6.81 3.93
CA ALA A 30 -14.61 6.57 3.14
C ALA A 30 -13.47 6.18 4.09
N SER A 31 -13.15 4.89 4.11
CA SER A 31 -11.83 4.45 4.53
C SER A 31 -10.89 5.11 3.52
N ALA A 32 -10.17 6.16 3.94
CA ALA A 32 -9.19 6.86 3.11
C ALA A 32 -8.35 5.89 2.26
N THR A 33 -7.92 6.36 1.10
CA THR A 33 -7.41 5.52 0.02
C THR A 33 -6.14 4.74 0.40
N SER A 34 -5.85 3.63 -0.26
CA SER A 34 -4.58 2.88 -0.15
C SER A 34 -3.64 3.12 -1.35
N THR A 35 -2.36 2.78 -1.22
CA THR A 35 -1.39 2.85 -2.34
C THR A 35 -1.78 1.96 -3.52
N SER A 36 -2.48 0.84 -3.28
CA SER A 36 -2.98 -0.05 -4.34
C SER A 36 -4.12 0.60 -5.13
N GLN A 37 -5.04 1.29 -4.44
CA GLN A 37 -6.11 2.05 -5.08
C GLN A 37 -5.55 3.22 -5.87
N ALA A 38 -4.55 3.94 -5.35
CA ALA A 38 -3.82 4.94 -6.11
C ALA A 38 -3.15 4.37 -7.35
N THR A 39 -2.44 3.25 -7.23
CA THR A 39 -1.79 2.58 -8.37
C THR A 39 -2.81 2.19 -9.44
N SER A 40 -3.96 1.65 -9.02
CA SER A 40 -5.04 1.26 -9.92
C SER A 40 -5.65 2.46 -10.63
N TRP A 41 -5.89 3.55 -9.89
CA TRP A 41 -6.39 4.80 -10.44
C TRP A 41 -5.40 5.37 -11.47
N VAL A 42 -4.12 5.47 -11.12
CA VAL A 42 -3.05 5.98 -12.01
C VAL A 42 -2.97 5.15 -13.29
N ASN A 43 -2.94 3.82 -13.19
CA ASN A 43 -2.93 2.94 -14.36
C ASN A 43 -4.16 3.14 -15.25
N SER A 44 -5.35 3.30 -14.64
CA SER A 44 -6.59 3.56 -15.38
C SER A 44 -6.66 4.95 -16.02
N SER A 45 -5.80 5.87 -15.56
CA SER A 45 -5.77 7.26 -16.02
C SER A 45 -4.88 7.47 -17.26
N ILE A 46 -3.94 6.55 -17.52
CA ILE A 46 -3.01 6.65 -18.64
C ILE A 46 -3.78 6.75 -19.97
N GLY A 47 -3.41 7.74 -20.80
CA GLY A 47 -4.03 8.01 -22.09
C GLY A 47 -5.31 8.84 -22.04
N LYS A 48 -5.87 9.13 -20.86
CA LYS A 48 -7.04 10.01 -20.69
C LYS A 48 -6.61 11.46 -20.51
N SER A 49 -7.55 12.38 -20.70
CA SER A 49 -7.36 13.81 -20.44
C SER A 49 -8.25 14.24 -19.29
N TYR A 50 -7.69 15.01 -18.36
CA TYR A 50 -8.41 15.54 -17.20
C TYR A 50 -8.29 17.06 -17.19
N ASP A 51 -9.42 17.74 -17.31
CA ASP A 51 -9.58 19.18 -17.17
C ASP A 51 -10.49 19.39 -15.95
N PHE A 52 -9.88 19.70 -14.81
CA PHE A 52 -10.54 19.66 -13.51
C PHE A 52 -11.21 20.99 -13.18
N ASP A 53 -10.57 22.11 -13.56
CA ASP A 53 -11.08 23.46 -13.30
C ASP A 53 -11.76 24.13 -14.51
N GLY A 54 -11.63 23.55 -15.73
CA GLY A 54 -12.20 24.09 -16.97
C GLY A 54 -11.37 25.21 -17.60
N VAL A 55 -10.13 25.42 -17.14
CA VAL A 55 -9.27 26.55 -17.49
C VAL A 55 -7.95 26.06 -18.09
N TYR A 56 -7.58 26.61 -19.25
CA TYR A 56 -6.39 26.19 -20.03
C TYR A 56 -6.36 24.72 -20.48
N GLY A 57 -7.49 24.01 -20.39
CA GLY A 57 -7.61 22.62 -20.82
C GLY A 57 -6.86 21.68 -19.88
N ALA A 58 -6.49 20.49 -20.37
CA ALA A 58 -5.95 19.44 -19.52
C ALA A 58 -4.47 19.69 -19.12
N GLN A 59 -4.21 20.27 -17.95
CA GLN A 59 -2.88 20.60 -17.41
C GLN A 59 -2.36 19.56 -16.40
N CYS A 60 -1.08 19.68 -16.01
CA CYS A 60 -0.48 18.85 -14.97
C CYS A 60 -1.19 19.03 -13.60
N PHE A 61 -1.62 20.26 -13.30
CA PHE A 61 -2.32 20.59 -12.06
C PHE A 61 -3.74 20.00 -12.01
N ASP A 62 -4.44 19.94 -13.14
CA ASP A 62 -5.75 19.27 -13.25
C ASP A 62 -5.65 17.79 -12.92
N TYR A 63 -4.62 17.13 -13.46
CA TYR A 63 -4.44 15.70 -13.27
C TYR A 63 -4.27 15.34 -11.78
N ILE A 64 -3.43 16.08 -11.06
CA ILE A 64 -3.20 15.84 -9.63
C ILE A 64 -4.41 16.24 -8.78
N ASN A 65 -5.18 17.25 -9.19
CA ASN A 65 -6.42 17.63 -8.51
C ASN A 65 -7.52 16.60 -8.71
N LYS A 66 -7.63 16.03 -9.91
CA LYS A 66 -8.54 14.93 -10.17
C LYS A 66 -8.19 13.70 -9.33
N TYR A 67 -6.91 13.35 -9.26
CA TYR A 67 -6.42 12.26 -8.41
C TYR A 67 -6.73 12.49 -6.92
N ALA A 68 -6.43 13.67 -6.39
CA ALA A 68 -6.72 14.02 -5.01
C ALA A 68 -8.23 14.02 -4.72
N TYR A 69 -9.05 14.45 -5.69
CA TYR A 69 -10.49 14.53 -5.53
C TYR A 69 -11.14 13.15 -5.55
N ASP A 70 -10.83 12.32 -6.55
CA ASP A 70 -11.44 11.01 -6.72
C ASP A 70 -11.10 10.05 -5.57
N LEU A 71 -9.89 10.17 -5.01
CA LEU A 71 -9.41 9.27 -3.98
C LEU A 71 -9.65 9.82 -2.57
N PHE A 72 -9.44 11.11 -2.34
CA PHE A 72 -9.41 11.71 -1.00
C PHE A 72 -10.45 12.81 -0.78
N GLY A 73 -11.28 13.10 -1.78
CA GLY A 73 -12.31 14.14 -1.70
C GLY A 73 -11.72 15.55 -1.50
N THR A 74 -10.50 15.80 -1.95
CA THR A 74 -9.84 17.11 -1.80
C THR A 74 -9.16 17.58 -3.08
N SER A 75 -8.76 18.84 -3.12
CA SER A 75 -8.00 19.45 -4.20
C SER A 75 -7.01 20.47 -3.63
N PHE A 76 -5.96 20.75 -4.41
CA PHE A 76 -4.95 21.74 -4.08
C PHE A 76 -5.24 23.08 -4.73
N SER A 77 -4.70 24.13 -4.14
CA SER A 77 -4.70 25.49 -4.68
C SER A 77 -3.28 25.90 -5.06
N GLY A 78 -3.17 26.81 -6.02
CA GLY A 78 -1.90 27.31 -6.53
C GLY A 78 -2.12 27.92 -7.91
N ALA A 79 -1.24 28.83 -8.30
CA ALA A 79 -1.17 29.32 -9.67
C ALA A 79 -0.43 28.33 -10.57
N GLY A 80 0.47 27.52 -9.99
CA GLY A 80 1.16 26.43 -10.68
C GLY A 80 1.62 25.31 -9.75
N ALA A 81 2.19 24.26 -10.35
CA ALA A 81 2.72 23.10 -9.65
C ALA A 81 3.78 23.45 -8.59
N ILE A 82 4.59 24.49 -8.79
CA ILE A 82 5.63 24.87 -7.81
C ILE A 82 5.05 25.34 -6.47
N ASP A 83 3.83 25.89 -6.48
CA ASP A 83 3.16 26.41 -5.28
C ASP A 83 2.79 25.29 -4.30
N LEU A 84 2.73 24.04 -4.78
CA LEU A 84 2.47 22.86 -3.96
C LEU A 84 3.49 22.67 -2.83
N LEU A 85 4.69 23.25 -2.93
CA LEU A 85 5.66 23.27 -1.83
C LEU A 85 5.12 23.97 -0.57
N ASN A 86 4.19 24.91 -0.77
CA ASN A 86 3.58 25.71 0.29
C ASN A 86 2.12 25.32 0.54
N THR A 87 1.37 24.95 -0.52
CA THR A 87 -0.07 24.67 -0.42
C THR A 87 -0.41 23.18 -0.27
N GLY A 88 0.54 22.28 -0.52
CA GLY A 88 0.31 20.82 -0.54
C GLY A 88 0.03 20.19 0.83
N ASN A 89 0.34 20.86 1.94
CA ASN A 89 0.04 20.38 3.29
C ASN A 89 -1.44 20.61 3.63
N LYS A 90 -2.31 19.72 3.13
CA LYS A 90 -3.78 19.86 3.26
C LYS A 90 -4.44 18.51 3.52
N ASN A 91 -5.47 18.48 4.37
CA ASN A 91 -6.31 17.30 4.59
C ASN A 91 -5.51 15.99 4.82
N GLY A 92 -4.40 16.07 5.56
CA GLY A 92 -3.53 14.93 5.86
C GLY A 92 -2.42 14.66 4.84
N PHE A 93 -2.46 15.27 3.65
CA PHE A 93 -1.33 15.29 2.73
C PHE A 93 -0.14 16.02 3.36
N LYS A 94 1.07 15.52 3.09
CA LYS A 94 2.31 16.05 3.65
C LYS A 94 3.31 16.37 2.56
N VAL A 95 3.76 17.61 2.48
CA VAL A 95 4.88 18.01 1.63
C VAL A 95 6.18 17.53 2.26
N ILE A 96 6.97 16.79 1.50
CA ILE A 96 8.33 16.35 1.83
C ILE A 96 9.26 17.04 0.85
N ARG A 97 10.14 17.90 1.36
CA ARG A 97 11.15 18.56 0.53
C ARG A 97 12.24 17.57 0.19
N ASP A 98 12.78 17.69 -1.02
CA ASP A 98 13.88 16.84 -1.48
C ASP A 98 15.11 16.97 -0.55
N GLY A 99 15.86 15.88 -0.40
CA GLY A 99 16.98 15.80 0.53
C GLY A 99 17.79 14.51 0.36
N ALA A 100 19.00 14.49 0.94
CA ALA A 100 19.92 13.37 0.79
C ALA A 100 19.28 12.04 1.26
N ASN A 101 19.40 11.00 0.42
CA ASN A 101 18.86 9.66 0.66
C ASN A 101 17.34 9.59 0.87
N LEU A 102 16.59 10.59 0.40
CA LEU A 102 15.13 10.55 0.35
C LEU A 102 14.68 10.32 -1.09
N TYR A 103 13.69 9.43 -1.25
CA TYR A 103 13.07 9.16 -2.54
C TYR A 103 11.55 9.19 -2.38
N PRO A 104 10.82 9.70 -3.39
CA PRO A 104 9.37 9.60 -3.41
C PRO A 104 8.93 8.14 -3.48
N GLN A 105 7.71 7.88 -3.03
CA GLN A 105 7.08 6.57 -2.99
C GLN A 105 5.94 6.51 -4.01
N THR A 106 5.52 5.31 -4.38
CA THR A 106 4.35 5.11 -5.24
C THR A 106 3.14 5.87 -4.70
N GLY A 107 2.51 6.67 -5.57
CA GLY A 107 1.35 7.49 -5.25
C GLY A 107 1.68 8.88 -4.71
N ASP A 108 2.95 9.20 -4.42
CA ASP A 108 3.38 10.56 -4.09
C ASP A 108 3.19 11.48 -5.33
N ILE A 109 2.91 12.76 -5.08
CA ILE A 109 2.76 13.79 -6.11
C ILE A 109 4.07 14.57 -6.19
N PHE A 110 4.85 14.40 -7.26
CA PHE A 110 6.16 15.06 -7.36
C PHE A 110 6.01 16.56 -7.64
N ILE A 111 6.95 17.35 -7.14
CA ILE A 111 7.01 18.80 -7.39
C ILE A 111 8.34 19.10 -8.08
N TYR A 112 8.25 19.47 -9.36
CA TYR A 112 9.40 19.73 -10.21
C TYR A 112 9.48 21.22 -10.55
N GLN A 113 10.64 21.82 -10.30
CA GLN A 113 10.94 23.16 -10.76
C GLN A 113 11.47 23.09 -12.19
N VAL A 114 10.80 23.77 -13.12
CA VAL A 114 11.27 23.95 -14.49
C VAL A 114 12.12 25.23 -14.55
N TYR A 115 13.35 25.14 -15.03
CA TYR A 115 14.21 26.33 -15.16
C TYR A 115 13.63 27.32 -16.17
N GLY A 116 13.59 28.60 -15.81
CA GLY A 116 13.04 29.66 -16.67
C GLY A 116 11.51 29.74 -16.71
N SER A 117 10.78 28.92 -15.93
CA SER A 117 9.31 28.95 -15.85
C SER A 117 8.84 29.14 -14.40
N PRO A 118 7.87 30.02 -14.13
CA PRO A 118 7.35 30.23 -12.79
C PRO A 118 6.36 29.15 -12.34
N TRP A 119 5.89 28.29 -13.25
CA TRP A 119 4.76 27.38 -12.98
C TRP A 119 5.19 26.05 -12.34
N GLY A 120 6.38 25.55 -12.70
CA GLY A 120 6.81 24.19 -12.36
C GLY A 120 6.05 23.10 -13.14
N HIS A 121 6.28 21.84 -12.74
CA HIS A 121 5.60 20.67 -13.28
C HIS A 121 5.30 19.65 -12.19
N THR A 122 4.27 18.83 -12.38
CA THR A 122 3.84 17.84 -11.39
C THR A 122 3.15 16.64 -12.05
N GLY A 123 2.95 15.60 -11.25
CA GLY A 123 2.33 14.34 -11.62
C GLY A 123 2.46 13.34 -10.48
N ILE A 124 2.10 12.10 -10.75
CA ILE A 124 2.01 11.04 -9.74
C ILE A 124 3.13 10.03 -9.96
N VAL A 125 3.85 9.71 -8.89
CA VAL A 125 4.96 8.77 -8.88
C VAL A 125 4.43 7.35 -8.97
N ILE A 126 4.87 6.58 -9.96
CA ILE A 126 4.54 5.16 -10.10
C ILE A 126 5.58 4.32 -9.34
N ASN A 127 6.86 4.61 -9.53
CA ASN A 127 7.98 4.02 -8.80
C ASN A 127 9.20 4.94 -8.87
N ALA A 128 10.09 4.86 -7.89
CA ALA A 128 11.31 5.65 -7.85
C ALA A 128 12.50 4.84 -7.33
N ASP A 129 13.69 5.23 -7.74
CA ASP A 129 14.96 4.69 -7.26
C ASP A 129 15.95 5.83 -7.01
N LYS A 130 17.23 5.52 -6.81
CA LYS A 130 18.28 6.52 -6.57
C LYS A 130 18.60 7.42 -7.77
N ASN A 131 18.21 7.02 -8.97
CA ASN A 131 18.57 7.71 -10.22
C ASN A 131 17.43 8.62 -10.70
N GLY A 132 16.18 8.29 -10.37
CA GLY A 132 15.00 9.03 -10.79
C GLY A 132 13.71 8.29 -10.51
N MET A 133 12.67 8.60 -11.28
CA MET A 133 11.32 8.08 -11.06
C MET A 133 10.57 7.86 -12.36
N THR A 134 9.77 6.79 -12.39
CA THR A 134 8.71 6.62 -13.38
C THR A 134 7.45 7.32 -12.87
N VAL A 135 6.86 8.17 -13.70
CA VAL A 135 5.71 9.01 -13.33
C VAL A 135 4.58 8.86 -14.33
N ALA A 136 3.37 9.23 -13.89
CA ALA A 136 2.27 9.60 -14.75
C ALA A 136 2.05 11.11 -14.61
N ASP A 137 2.04 11.84 -15.71
CA ASP A 137 1.74 13.27 -15.72
C ASP A 137 0.98 13.67 -16.98
N GLN A 138 0.48 14.90 -16.99
CA GLN A 138 -0.26 15.46 -18.11
C GLN A 138 0.37 16.79 -18.52
N ASN A 139 0.28 17.11 -19.81
CA ASN A 139 0.88 18.30 -20.41
C ASN A 139 2.41 18.36 -20.31
N PHE A 140 3.06 17.21 -20.12
CA PHE A 140 4.48 17.07 -20.41
C PHE A 140 4.69 17.16 -21.93
N ASN A 141 5.67 17.95 -22.38
CA ASN A 141 5.92 18.22 -23.80
C ASN A 141 4.66 18.64 -24.61
N ASN A 142 3.77 19.42 -23.99
CA ASN A 142 2.51 19.90 -24.59
C ASN A 142 1.51 18.79 -24.96
N VAL A 143 1.63 17.61 -24.35
CA VAL A 143 0.71 16.50 -24.58
C VAL A 143 -0.42 16.55 -23.55
N GLN A 144 -1.59 17.06 -23.93
CA GLN A 144 -2.78 17.22 -23.08
C GLN A 144 -3.53 15.90 -22.79
N ARG A 145 -2.79 14.82 -22.48
CA ARG A 145 -3.32 13.56 -21.95
C ARG A 145 -2.28 12.96 -21.01
N VAL A 146 -2.70 12.08 -20.12
CA VAL A 146 -1.80 11.43 -19.17
C VAL A 146 -0.81 10.52 -19.89
N GLN A 147 0.48 10.75 -19.68
CA GLN A 147 1.57 9.94 -20.21
C GLN A 147 2.35 9.31 -19.07
N LYS A 148 2.86 8.10 -19.33
CA LYS A 148 3.81 7.41 -18.45
C LYS A 148 5.22 7.55 -19.03
N HIS A 149 6.15 8.08 -18.27
CA HIS A 149 7.55 8.20 -18.68
C HIS A 149 8.48 8.29 -17.46
N TYR A 150 9.79 8.33 -17.72
CA TYR A 150 10.82 8.39 -16.69
C TYR A 150 11.45 9.78 -16.64
N ILE A 151 11.58 10.33 -15.44
CA ILE A 151 12.26 11.61 -15.18
C ILE A 151 13.41 11.41 -14.19
N LYS A 152 14.47 12.20 -14.36
CA LYS A 152 15.59 12.27 -13.40
C LYS A 152 15.26 13.27 -12.31
N TYR A 153 15.89 13.12 -11.13
CA TYR A 153 15.73 14.12 -10.06
C TYR A 153 16.28 15.49 -10.43
N ASN A 154 17.29 15.53 -11.31
CA ASN A 154 17.91 16.74 -11.82
C ASN A 154 18.38 16.50 -13.26
N ASP A 155 18.07 17.43 -14.15
CA ASP A 155 18.52 17.44 -15.53
C ASP A 155 18.62 18.88 -16.09
N SER A 156 18.79 19.03 -17.39
CA SER A 156 18.93 20.33 -18.04
C SER A 156 17.65 21.18 -18.03
N TRP A 157 16.48 20.57 -17.81
CA TRP A 157 15.19 21.25 -17.83
C TRP A 157 14.77 21.74 -16.45
N GLY A 158 15.31 21.15 -15.39
CA GLY A 158 14.84 21.42 -14.04
C GLY A 158 15.29 20.43 -12.98
N VAL A 159 14.68 20.54 -11.82
CA VAL A 159 15.05 19.78 -10.62
C VAL A 159 13.83 19.51 -9.73
N ILE A 160 13.79 18.32 -9.13
CA ILE A 160 12.80 17.98 -8.11
C ILE A 160 13.05 18.79 -6.84
N LYS A 161 11.99 19.43 -6.33
CA LYS A 161 12.05 20.22 -5.08
C LYS A 161 11.45 19.47 -3.90
N GLY A 162 10.72 18.40 -4.16
CA GLY A 162 10.04 17.59 -3.17
C GLY A 162 8.86 16.85 -3.78
N TRP A 163 7.99 16.36 -2.92
CA TRP A 163 6.76 15.67 -3.28
C TRP A 163 5.73 15.79 -2.18
N ILE A 164 4.46 15.58 -2.52
CA ILE A 164 3.35 15.51 -1.57
C ILE A 164 3.01 14.04 -1.34
N ARG A 165 3.03 13.60 -0.09
CA ARG A 165 2.62 12.27 0.33
C ARG A 165 1.14 12.26 0.70
N PRO A 166 0.28 11.48 0.00
CA PRO A 166 -1.11 11.34 0.37
C PRO A 166 -1.30 10.67 1.73
N PRO A 167 -2.40 10.98 2.46
CA PRO A 167 -2.76 10.33 3.72
C PRO A 167 -3.40 8.98 3.43
N PHE A 168 -2.65 8.06 2.81
CA PHE A 168 -3.20 6.74 2.54
C PHE A 168 -3.65 6.07 3.85
N ASN A 169 -4.89 5.58 3.95
CA ASN A 169 -5.18 4.66 5.03
C ASN A 169 -4.41 3.39 4.73
N ASN A 170 -3.53 3.06 5.65
CA ASN A 170 -2.72 1.87 5.57
C ASN A 170 -3.57 0.63 5.84
N GLN A 171 -4.40 0.27 4.86
CA GLN A 171 -4.62 -1.12 4.50
C GLN A 171 -3.67 -1.38 3.32
N ASN A 172 -2.43 -1.76 3.66
CA ASN A 172 -1.31 -2.13 2.75
C ASN A 172 -0.42 -1.00 2.18
N ASN A 173 0.38 -0.33 3.02
CA ASN A 173 1.86 -0.38 3.05
C ASN A 173 2.38 0.73 3.99
N PRO A 174 3.20 0.43 5.00
CA PRO A 174 3.61 1.41 6.01
C PRO A 174 4.82 2.24 5.55
N ASN A 175 4.74 3.55 5.75
CA ASN A 175 5.92 4.37 6.00
C ASN A 175 5.58 5.56 6.93
N PRO A 176 6.57 6.13 7.62
CA PRO A 176 6.88 5.82 9.01
C PRO A 176 6.17 6.80 9.94
N THR A 177 5.63 6.27 11.03
CA THR A 177 5.53 7.08 12.25
C THR A 177 6.94 7.17 12.82
N PRO A 178 7.38 8.32 13.36
CA PRO A 178 8.51 8.33 14.27
C PRO A 178 8.19 7.33 15.39
N ASN A 179 8.95 6.23 15.48
CA ASN A 179 8.76 5.06 16.38
C ASN A 179 7.65 4.04 16.04
N GLN A 180 7.73 3.33 14.90
CA GLN A 180 7.17 1.97 14.83
C GLN A 180 8.29 0.94 14.79
N ARG A 181 8.63 0.39 15.96
CA ARG A 181 9.54 -0.75 16.08
C ARG A 181 8.95 -1.95 15.36
N LEU A 182 9.78 -2.66 14.60
CA LEU A 182 9.41 -3.95 14.02
C LEU A 182 9.07 -4.94 15.15
N LYS A 183 8.13 -5.84 14.89
CA LYS A 183 7.73 -6.88 15.83
C LYS A 183 8.88 -7.86 16.00
N VAL A 184 9.27 -8.05 17.25
CA VAL A 184 10.32 -8.99 17.64
C VAL A 184 9.73 -10.39 17.77
N TYR A 185 10.42 -11.36 17.19
CA TYR A 185 10.11 -12.78 17.26
C TYR A 185 11.27 -13.54 17.88
N LYS A 186 10.98 -14.71 18.44
CA LYS A 186 12.00 -15.57 19.05
C LYS A 186 12.38 -16.71 18.10
N VAL A 187 13.68 -17.02 18.09
CA VAL A 187 14.24 -18.23 17.47
C VAL A 187 14.09 -19.39 18.46
N ASP A 188 13.06 -20.23 18.30
CA ASP A 188 12.83 -21.40 19.17
C ASP A 188 13.63 -22.63 18.74
N ASP A 189 13.96 -22.72 17.46
CA ASP A 189 14.90 -23.70 16.92
C ASP A 189 15.58 -23.16 15.66
N LEU A 190 16.77 -23.66 15.34
CA LEU A 190 17.56 -23.30 14.17
C LEU A 190 18.16 -24.56 13.57
N GLN A 191 17.89 -24.82 12.30
CA GLN A 191 18.43 -26.01 11.61
C GLN A 191 18.88 -25.67 10.19
N HIS A 192 19.88 -26.40 9.69
CA HIS A 192 20.32 -26.32 8.30
C HIS A 192 19.56 -27.36 7.48
N ILE A 193 18.58 -26.91 6.69
CA ILE A 193 17.67 -27.76 5.92
C ILE A 193 17.66 -27.27 4.47
N ASN A 194 17.83 -28.17 3.51
CA ASN A 194 17.85 -27.88 2.07
C ASN A 194 18.87 -26.78 1.66
N GLY A 195 20.03 -26.73 2.33
CA GLY A 195 21.08 -25.75 2.05
C GLY A 195 20.87 -24.38 2.70
N LEU A 196 19.75 -24.16 3.40
CA LEU A 196 19.45 -22.91 4.09
C LEU A 196 19.47 -23.11 5.61
N TRP A 197 20.05 -22.16 6.33
CA TRP A 197 19.82 -22.03 7.76
C TRP A 197 18.43 -21.44 7.97
N GLN A 198 17.57 -22.20 8.65
CA GLN A 198 16.16 -21.88 8.82
C GLN A 198 15.78 -21.79 10.29
N ILE A 199 14.96 -20.79 10.61
CA ILE A 199 14.44 -20.47 11.91
C ILE A 199 13.06 -21.11 12.07
N LYS A 200 12.85 -21.75 13.21
CA LYS A 200 11.53 -22.06 13.74
C LYS A 200 11.18 -21.03 14.82
N SER A 201 9.96 -20.47 14.72
CA SER A 201 9.38 -19.61 15.74
C SER A 201 7.99 -20.14 16.12
N ASN A 202 7.79 -20.48 17.39
CA ASN A 202 6.51 -20.97 17.89
C ASN A 202 5.44 -19.85 17.88
N ASP A 203 5.87 -18.59 17.93
CA ASP A 203 4.99 -17.41 17.82
C ASP A 203 4.34 -17.32 16.43
N LEU A 204 5.03 -17.80 15.39
CA LEU A 204 4.58 -17.75 14.00
C LEU A 204 4.01 -19.08 13.53
N VAL A 205 4.36 -20.18 14.18
CA VAL A 205 3.94 -21.53 13.78
C VAL A 205 3.55 -22.32 15.04
N PRO A 206 2.39 -22.00 15.64
CA PRO A 206 1.99 -22.56 16.93
C PRO A 206 1.67 -24.06 16.90
N THR A 207 1.45 -24.62 15.71
CA THR A 207 1.18 -26.04 15.49
C THR A 207 1.52 -26.46 14.06
N GLY A 208 1.76 -27.75 13.86
CA GLY A 208 1.93 -28.33 12.52
C GLY A 208 3.20 -27.87 11.78
N PHE A 209 4.24 -27.46 12.51
CA PHE A 209 5.49 -26.96 11.90
C PHE A 209 6.15 -27.99 10.97
N ASN A 210 6.49 -27.54 9.76
CA ASN A 210 7.30 -28.25 8.77
C ASN A 210 8.39 -27.30 8.25
N TRP A 211 9.63 -27.76 8.16
CA TRP A 211 10.75 -26.95 7.70
C TRP A 211 10.56 -26.42 6.27
N THR A 212 10.01 -27.21 5.36
CA THR A 212 9.80 -26.80 3.97
C THR A 212 8.68 -25.78 3.83
N ASP A 213 7.62 -25.89 4.64
CA ASP A 213 6.43 -25.04 4.49
C ASP A 213 6.47 -23.80 5.40
N ASN A 214 7.27 -23.81 6.46
CA ASN A 214 7.22 -22.79 7.50
C ASN A 214 8.60 -22.25 7.92
N GLY A 215 9.69 -22.90 7.52
CA GLY A 215 11.02 -22.50 7.94
C GLY A 215 11.41 -21.14 7.36
N ILE A 216 11.88 -20.24 8.21
CA ILE A 216 12.25 -18.87 7.82
C ILE A 216 13.76 -18.83 7.61
N ALA A 217 14.22 -18.56 6.39
CA ALA A 217 15.64 -18.42 6.11
C ALA A 217 16.26 -17.29 6.94
N VAL A 218 17.42 -17.54 7.55
CA VAL A 218 18.19 -16.53 8.30
C VAL A 218 18.50 -15.30 7.44
N GLY A 219 18.60 -15.48 6.12
CA GLY A 219 18.76 -14.38 5.17
C GLY A 219 17.65 -13.34 5.23
N ASP A 220 16.40 -13.70 5.54
CA ASP A 220 15.26 -12.78 5.49
C ASP A 220 15.07 -11.93 6.77
N VAL A 221 15.94 -12.06 7.75
CA VAL A 221 15.76 -11.47 9.09
C VAL A 221 16.97 -10.64 9.53
N ILE A 222 16.75 -9.79 10.52
CA ILE A 222 17.76 -9.00 11.22
C ILE A 222 17.75 -9.46 12.68
N GLU A 223 18.91 -9.86 13.19
CA GLU A 223 19.05 -10.19 14.61
C GLU A 223 18.94 -8.92 15.47
N VAL A 224 18.17 -9.04 16.56
CA VAL A 224 17.94 -7.96 17.52
C VAL A 224 18.01 -8.49 18.95
N ASP A 225 18.15 -7.61 19.93
CA ASP A 225 17.89 -7.92 21.33
C ASP A 225 16.38 -8.06 21.61
N ARG A 226 16.02 -8.45 22.84
CA ARG A 226 14.61 -8.58 23.27
C ARG A 226 13.81 -7.27 23.16
N ASN A 227 14.48 -6.12 23.11
CA ASN A 227 13.84 -4.81 22.98
C ASN A 227 13.70 -4.37 21.51
N GLY A 228 14.24 -5.13 20.55
CA GLY A 228 14.22 -4.81 19.13
C GLY A 228 15.38 -3.92 18.66
N ASN A 229 16.46 -3.80 19.43
CA ASN A 229 17.67 -3.11 19.00
C ASN A 229 18.58 -4.08 18.23
N LYS A 230 19.10 -3.68 17.07
CA LYS A 230 19.98 -4.50 16.23
C LYS A 230 21.25 -4.93 16.98
N THR A 231 21.57 -6.22 16.96
CA THR A 231 22.84 -6.75 17.52
C THR A 231 24.01 -6.45 16.59
N SER A 232 25.23 -6.41 17.12
CA SER A 232 26.43 -6.08 16.33
C SER A 232 26.98 -7.24 15.50
N ASP A 233 26.84 -8.47 16.00
CA ASP A 233 27.34 -9.71 15.42
C ASP A 233 26.46 -10.21 14.27
N GLN A 234 25.14 -10.00 14.35
CA GLN A 234 24.19 -10.44 13.33
C GLN A 234 24.28 -11.97 13.09
N VAL A 235 24.47 -12.73 14.16
CA VAL A 235 24.59 -14.19 14.16
C VAL A 235 23.34 -14.79 14.81
N ILE A 236 22.46 -15.37 13.99
CA ILE A 236 21.27 -16.04 14.52
C ILE A 236 21.63 -17.38 15.15
N GLU A 237 21.27 -17.55 16.42
CA GLU A 237 21.33 -18.81 17.16
C GLU A 237 19.98 -19.16 17.82
N LYS A 238 19.82 -20.41 18.25
CA LYS A 238 18.66 -20.82 19.07
C LYS A 238 18.61 -19.98 20.35
N GLY A 239 17.45 -19.34 20.61
CA GLY A 239 17.25 -18.44 21.74
C GLY A 239 17.43 -16.95 21.40
N SER A 240 17.96 -16.63 20.21
CA SER A 240 18.08 -15.25 19.72
C SER A 240 16.72 -14.63 19.43
N TYR A 241 16.71 -13.32 19.23
CA TYR A 241 15.54 -12.58 18.79
C TYR A 241 15.79 -11.98 17.40
N PHE A 242 14.73 -11.87 16.62
CA PHE A 242 14.83 -11.34 15.27
C PHE A 242 13.63 -10.47 14.92
N VAL A 243 13.83 -9.61 13.93
CA VAL A 243 12.77 -8.93 13.19
C VAL A 243 12.89 -9.32 11.73
N PHE A 244 11.79 -9.33 10.99
CA PHE A 244 11.88 -9.49 9.53
C PHE A 244 12.53 -8.24 8.92
N ASP A 245 13.48 -8.45 8.00
CA ASP A 245 13.97 -7.36 7.16
C ASP A 245 12.81 -6.93 6.25
N SER A 246 12.27 -5.73 6.50
CA SER A 246 11.08 -5.26 5.79
C SER A 246 11.29 -5.15 4.28
N ALA A 247 12.54 -5.00 3.82
CA ALA A 247 12.90 -4.99 2.41
C ALA A 247 12.88 -6.40 1.77
N LYS A 248 12.96 -7.46 2.59
CA LYS A 248 12.95 -8.86 2.15
C LYS A 248 11.58 -9.52 2.27
N VAL A 249 10.63 -8.87 2.94
CA VAL A 249 9.22 -9.28 2.91
C VAL A 249 8.56 -8.78 1.63
N ILE A 250 8.39 -9.65 0.64
CA ILE A 250 7.82 -9.29 -0.66
C ILE A 250 6.31 -9.09 -0.52
N SER A 251 5.58 -10.11 -0.05
CA SER A 251 4.12 -10.08 0.11
C SER A 251 3.64 -11.00 1.23
N ALA A 252 2.40 -10.81 1.67
CA ALA A 252 1.68 -11.74 2.52
C ALA A 252 0.20 -11.70 2.15
N THR A 253 -0.45 -12.86 2.05
CA THR A 253 -1.90 -12.92 1.80
C THR A 253 -2.69 -12.50 3.03
N ASN A 254 -3.98 -12.22 2.86
CA ASN A 254 -4.87 -12.20 4.01
C ASN A 254 -4.93 -13.60 4.65
N ALA A 255 -4.98 -13.62 5.97
CA ALA A 255 -5.12 -14.83 6.77
C ALA A 255 -6.36 -15.64 6.37
N GLN A 256 -6.16 -16.95 6.22
CA GLN A 256 -7.24 -17.91 6.00
C GLN A 256 -7.23 -18.94 7.12
N LYS A 257 -8.41 -19.44 7.49
CA LYS A 257 -8.50 -20.50 8.49
C LYS A 257 -7.79 -21.74 7.96
N GLY A 258 -6.86 -22.28 8.73
CA GLY A 258 -6.09 -23.46 8.37
C GLY A 258 -5.92 -24.42 9.56
N THR A 259 -4.79 -25.11 9.58
CA THR A 259 -4.51 -26.22 10.51
C THR A 259 -4.56 -25.78 11.97
N GLY A 260 -5.07 -26.67 12.83
CA GLY A 260 -5.06 -26.50 14.29
C GLY A 260 -5.89 -25.33 14.82
N GLY A 261 -6.85 -24.84 14.03
CA GLY A 261 -7.73 -23.73 14.42
C GLY A 261 -7.12 -22.33 14.25
N TRP A 262 -5.90 -22.26 13.71
CA TRP A 262 -5.20 -21.01 13.48
C TRP A 262 -5.51 -20.42 12.11
N PHE A 263 -5.33 -19.11 12.00
CA PHE A 263 -5.33 -18.39 10.74
C PHE A 263 -3.91 -18.32 10.19
N TRP A 264 -3.77 -18.56 8.89
CA TRP A 264 -2.50 -18.69 8.20
C TRP A 264 -2.46 -17.75 7.00
N SER A 265 -1.33 -17.06 6.83
CA SER A 265 -1.02 -16.24 5.67
C SER A 265 0.12 -16.90 4.90
N ASN A 266 0.01 -16.92 3.56
CA ASN A 266 1.13 -17.27 2.71
C ASN A 266 2.02 -16.02 2.55
N VAL A 267 3.21 -16.09 3.12
CA VAL A 267 4.20 -15.01 3.13
C VAL A 267 5.27 -15.34 2.10
N HIS A 268 5.50 -14.42 1.17
CA HIS A 268 6.59 -14.53 0.22
C HIS A 268 7.78 -13.68 0.69
N LEU A 269 8.88 -14.35 1.01
CA LEU A 269 10.15 -13.76 1.41
C LEU A 269 11.20 -13.97 0.32
N LYS A 270 12.23 -13.12 0.31
CA LYS A 270 13.26 -13.14 -0.72
C LYS A 270 14.04 -14.44 -0.73
N ASP A 271 14.49 -14.91 0.43
CA ASP A 271 15.39 -16.05 0.54
C ASP A 271 14.61 -17.34 0.90
N SER A 272 13.53 -17.24 1.67
CA SER A 272 12.66 -18.37 2.06
C SER A 272 11.66 -18.78 0.97
N GLY A 273 11.38 -17.89 0.01
CA GLY A 273 10.27 -18.08 -0.92
C GLY A 273 8.91 -17.99 -0.22
N SER A 274 7.94 -18.79 -0.68
CA SER A 274 6.58 -18.81 -0.12
C SER A 274 6.45 -19.79 1.04
N ILE A 275 6.22 -19.26 2.24
CA ILE A 275 6.04 -20.02 3.48
C ILE A 275 4.72 -19.65 4.17
N TRP A 276 4.22 -20.52 5.02
CA TRP A 276 2.98 -20.31 5.78
C TRP A 276 3.28 -19.90 7.21
N LEU A 277 2.81 -18.72 7.61
CA LEU A 277 2.97 -18.20 8.97
C LEU A 277 1.60 -17.80 9.53
N SER A 278 1.40 -17.98 10.84
CA SER A 278 0.18 -17.60 11.54
C SER A 278 0.18 -16.11 11.86
N VAL A 279 -0.07 -15.32 10.82
CA VAL A 279 -0.21 -13.86 10.86
C VAL A 279 -1.41 -13.44 10.03
N TRP A 280 -2.01 -12.29 10.34
CA TRP A 280 -3.18 -11.80 9.62
C TRP A 280 -2.87 -11.27 8.22
N ASN A 281 -1.73 -10.61 8.07
CA ASN A 281 -1.23 -10.00 6.84
C ASN A 281 0.23 -9.51 7.07
N LYS A 282 0.78 -8.77 6.09
CA LYS A 282 2.14 -8.23 6.13
C LYS A 282 2.38 -7.26 7.30
N ASN A 283 1.38 -6.50 7.73
CA ASN A 283 1.52 -5.57 8.85
C ASN A 283 1.52 -6.29 10.19
N ASP A 284 0.78 -7.38 10.33
CA ASP A 284 0.84 -8.22 11.53
C ASP A 284 2.20 -8.91 11.65
N LEU A 285 2.76 -9.34 10.52
CA LEU A 285 4.11 -9.87 10.45
C LEU A 285 5.17 -8.82 10.84
N LEU A 286 5.10 -7.61 10.29
CA LEU A 286 6.16 -6.62 10.51
C LEU A 286 5.99 -5.84 11.82
N TYR A 287 4.76 -5.65 12.30
CA TYR A 287 4.46 -4.69 13.37
C TYR A 287 3.46 -5.21 14.42
N GLY A 288 2.94 -6.44 14.27
CA GLY A 288 1.94 -6.99 15.20
C GLY A 288 0.57 -6.34 15.11
N LYS A 289 0.26 -5.70 13.98
CA LYS A 289 -1.03 -5.02 13.75
C LYS A 289 -1.89 -5.83 12.80
N LYS A 290 -3.06 -6.23 13.28
CA LYS A 290 -4.08 -6.94 12.49
C LYS A 290 -4.64 -6.04 11.40
#